data_AF-A0AA37MD00-F1
#
_entry.id   AF-A0AA37MD00-F1
#
_cell.length_a   1.000
_cell.length_b   1.000
_cell.length_c   1.000
_cell.angle_alpha   90.00
_cell.angle_beta   90.00
_cell.angle_gamma   90.00
#
_symmetry.space_group_name_H-M   'P 1'
#
loop_
_entity.id
_entity.type
_entity.pdbx_description
1 polymer ?
#
loop_
_entity_poly.entity_id
_entity_poly.type
_entity_poly.pdbx_seq_one_letter_code
_entity_poly.pdbx_strand_id
1 'polypeptide(L)'
;MRGLKENESLALSVGINATRTLTVAAVISAAMAGAAGSLYAHYLRIIDPEVFAFTTTVSMVIMVVAGGKGTLMGPVVGGLIFGLLPVALRPVMAPEAQWIVYGLVLIGILFVMPRGIVPGLAALLARRRPAAPVLEASPMVQR
;
A
#
# COMPACT_ATOMS: atom_id res chain seq x y z
N MET A 1 -2.27 15.92 3.86
CA MET A 1 -0.87 15.46 4.03
C MET A 1 0.07 15.76 2.85
N ARG A 2 -0.40 15.87 1.59
CA ARG A 2 0.50 16.12 0.44
C ARG A 2 1.38 17.38 0.62
N GLY A 3 0.82 18.49 1.10
CA GLY A 3 1.58 19.72 1.38
C GLY A 3 2.68 19.57 2.44
N LEU A 4 2.45 18.82 3.53
CA LEU A 4 3.48 18.51 4.53
C LEU A 4 4.59 17.60 3.98
N LYS A 5 4.26 16.77 2.98
CA LYS A 5 5.18 15.80 2.38
C LYS A 5 6.14 16.43 1.38
N GLU A 6 5.72 17.53 0.74
CA GLU A 6 6.48 18.23 -0.29
C GLU A 6 7.35 19.34 0.31
N ASN A 7 6.80 20.15 1.22
CA ASN A 7 7.57 21.21 1.86
C ASN A 7 6.96 21.61 3.21
N GLU A 8 7.49 21.03 4.29
CA GLU A 8 7.00 21.24 5.66
C GLU A 8 7.08 22.71 6.08
N SER A 9 8.17 23.40 5.75
CA SER A 9 8.37 24.81 6.10
C SER A 9 7.31 25.72 5.47
N LEU A 10 6.95 25.49 4.20
CA LEU A 10 5.86 26.20 3.53
C LEU A 10 4.48 25.90 4.15
N ALA A 11 4.24 24.63 4.50
CA ALA A 11 3.00 24.24 5.15
C ALA A 11 2.82 24.94 6.52
N LEU A 12 3.90 25.06 7.30
CA LEU A 12 3.91 25.80 8.55
C LEU A 12 3.63 27.30 8.33
N SER A 13 4.18 27.91 7.27
CA SER A 13 3.95 29.32 6.94
C SER A 13 2.50 29.64 6.56
N VAL A 14 1.73 28.67 6.04
CA VAL A 14 0.29 28.80 5.74
C VAL A 14 -0.58 28.46 6.97
N GLY A 15 0.04 28.24 8.14
CA GLY A 15 -0.66 27.98 9.40
C GLY A 15 -1.07 26.52 9.62
N ILE A 16 -0.56 25.56 8.83
CA ILE A 16 -0.81 24.14 9.04
C ILE A 16 0.03 23.66 10.23
N ASN A 17 -0.63 23.22 11.31
CA ASN A 17 0.07 22.60 12.42
C ASN A 17 0.50 21.15 12.06
N ALA A 18 1.79 20.98 11.75
CA ALA A 18 2.39 19.70 11.39
C ALA A 18 2.24 18.67 12.51
N THR A 19 2.56 19.05 13.75
CA THR A 19 2.46 18.19 14.94
C THR A 19 1.06 17.62 15.10
N ARG A 20 0.01 18.46 15.10
CA ARG A 20 -1.38 18.00 15.24
C ARG A 20 -1.78 17.05 14.12
N THR A 21 -1.36 17.35 12.88
CA THR A 21 -1.70 16.52 11.71
C THR A 21 -1.04 15.15 11.78
N LEU A 22 0.24 15.09 12.16
CA LEU A 22 0.99 13.85 12.33
C LEU A 22 0.49 13.05 13.54
N THR A 23 0.17 13.70 14.66
CA THR A 23 -0.39 13.02 15.84
C THR A 23 -1.73 12.36 15.51
N VAL A 24 -2.64 13.05 14.82
CA VAL A 24 -3.93 12.45 14.40
C VAL A 24 -3.69 11.27 13.44
N ALA A 25 -2.76 11.41 12.49
CA ALA A 25 -2.39 10.32 11.59
C ALA A 25 -1.84 9.09 12.35
N ALA A 26 -0.97 9.33 13.32
CA ALA A 26 -0.38 8.31 14.16
C ALA A 26 -1.43 7.61 15.03
N VAL A 27 -2.34 8.37 15.64
CA VAL A 27 -3.44 7.82 16.46
C VAL A 27 -4.35 6.91 15.62
N ILE A 28 -4.76 7.34 14.43
CA ILE A 28 -5.59 6.51 13.53
C ILE A 28 -4.82 5.24 13.13
N SER A 29 -3.55 5.36 12.77
CA SER A 29 -2.72 4.22 12.35
C SER A 29 -2.50 3.24 13.50
N ALA A 30 -2.21 3.73 14.70
CA ALA A 30 -2.02 2.93 15.90
C ALA A 30 -3.31 2.24 16.34
N ALA A 31 -4.46 2.92 16.24
CA ALA A 31 -5.76 2.31 16.52
C ALA A 31 -6.06 1.15 15.56
N MET A 32 -5.82 1.33 14.26
CA MET A 32 -5.99 0.26 13.27
C MET A 32 -5.01 -0.90 13.50
N ALA A 33 -3.74 -0.60 13.75
CA ALA A 33 -2.73 -1.62 14.01
C ALA A 33 -3.02 -2.40 15.30
N GLY A 34 -3.44 -1.71 16.36
CA GLY A 34 -3.83 -2.31 17.63
C GLY A 34 -5.07 -3.19 17.50
N ALA A 35 -6.09 -2.75 16.76
CA ALA A 35 -7.28 -3.55 16.50
C ALA A 35 -6.98 -4.81 15.68
N ALA A 36 -6.13 -4.69 14.64
CA ALA A 36 -5.70 -5.84 13.85
C ALA A 36 -4.86 -6.82 14.69
N GLY A 37 -3.92 -6.30 15.50
CA GLY A 37 -3.07 -7.11 16.36
C GLY A 37 -3.83 -7.83 17.47
N SER A 38 -4.80 -7.17 18.11
CA SER A 38 -5.64 -7.80 19.14
C SER A 38 -6.51 -8.91 18.56
N LEU A 39 -7.11 -8.69 17.39
CA LEU A 39 -7.85 -9.72 16.68
C LEU A 39 -6.97 -10.90 16.28
N TYR A 40 -5.75 -10.63 15.80
CA TYR A 40 -4.78 -11.67 15.43
C TYR A 40 -4.31 -12.49 16.63
N ALA A 41 -4.01 -11.85 17.76
CA ALA A 41 -3.66 -12.53 19.01
C ALA A 41 -4.81 -13.42 19.52
N HIS A 42 -6.05 -12.93 19.42
CA HIS A 42 -7.23 -13.72 19.77
C HIS A 42 -7.42 -14.94 18.86
N TYR A 43 -7.15 -14.78 17.55
CA TYR A 43 -7.23 -15.87 16.57
C TYR A 43 -6.19 -16.97 16.83
N LEU A 44 -4.94 -16.59 17.12
CA LEU A 44 -3.85 -17.55 17.33
C LEU A 44 -4.04 -18.42 18.58
N ARG A 45 -4.73 -17.92 19.62
CA ARG A 45 -4.97 -18.57 20.93
C ARG A 45 -3.73 -19.00 21.73
N ILE A 46 -2.56 -19.07 21.09
CA ILE A 46 -1.25 -19.39 21.64
C ILE A 46 -0.28 -18.32 21.13
N ILE A 47 0.53 -17.79 22.04
CA ILE A 47 1.58 -16.82 21.72
C ILE A 47 2.85 -17.62 21.40
N ASP A 48 3.12 -17.80 20.12
CA ASP A 48 4.36 -18.39 19.64
C ASP A 48 5.35 -17.26 19.24
N PRO A 49 6.59 -17.23 19.75
CA PRO A 49 7.59 -16.23 19.33
C PRO A 49 7.88 -16.26 17.81
N GLU A 50 7.59 -17.37 17.11
CA GLU A 50 7.81 -17.49 15.68
C GLU A 50 6.92 -16.54 14.85
N VAL A 51 5.78 -16.10 15.38
CA VAL A 51 4.92 -15.09 14.71
C VAL A 51 5.56 -13.70 14.66
N PHE A 52 6.61 -13.47 15.45
CA PHE A 52 7.45 -12.27 15.42
C PHE A 52 8.84 -12.52 14.81
N ALA A 53 9.04 -13.69 14.20
CA ALA A 53 10.29 -14.00 13.51
C ALA A 53 10.55 -13.03 12.35
N PHE A 54 11.83 -12.93 11.99
CA PHE A 54 12.28 -12.08 10.89
C PHE A 54 11.57 -12.39 9.55
N THR A 55 11.30 -13.67 9.29
CA THR A 55 10.58 -14.12 8.08
C THR A 55 9.18 -13.53 8.01
N THR A 56 8.45 -13.48 9.12
CA THR A 56 7.11 -12.91 9.21
C THR A 56 7.11 -11.40 9.00
N THR A 57 8.05 -10.68 9.62
CA THR A 57 8.15 -9.22 9.46
C THR A 57 8.54 -8.82 8.04
N VAL A 58 9.47 -9.55 7.41
CA VAL A 58 9.83 -9.37 6.00
C VAL A 58 8.62 -9.63 5.10
N SER A 59 7.83 -10.67 5.37
CA SER A 59 6.61 -10.98 4.62
C SER A 59 5.58 -9.83 4.70
N MET A 60 5.41 -9.22 5.88
CA MET A 60 4.55 -8.04 6.04
C MET A 60 5.06 -6.84 5.22
N VAL A 61 6.37 -6.59 5.21
CA VAL A 61 6.96 -5.52 4.39
C VAL A 61 6.73 -5.80 2.90
N ILE A 62 6.90 -7.05 2.47
CA ILE A 62 6.65 -7.48 1.08
C ILE A 62 5.21 -7.18 0.69
N MET A 63 4.23 -7.56 1.52
CA MET A 63 2.80 -7.26 1.27
C MET A 63 2.58 -5.76 1.01
N VAL A 64 3.16 -4.89 1.84
CA VAL A 64 3.01 -3.43 1.72
C VAL A 64 3.72 -2.89 0.47
N VAL A 65 4.96 -3.31 0.23
CA VAL A 65 5.81 -2.80 -0.86
C VAL A 65 5.27 -3.27 -2.21
N ALA A 66 4.93 -4.55 -2.33
CA ALA A 66 4.39 -5.11 -3.56
C ALA A 66 3.02 -4.51 -3.91
N GLY A 67 2.17 -4.26 -2.91
CA GLY A 67 0.89 -3.58 -3.09
C GLY A 67 1.03 -2.13 -3.60
N GLY A 68 2.09 -1.44 -3.18
CA GLY A 68 2.54 -0.16 -3.73
C GLY A 68 2.64 0.97 -2.70
N LYS A 69 3.85 1.52 -2.57
CA LYS A 69 4.15 2.65 -1.67
C LYS A 69 3.52 3.94 -2.21
N GLY A 70 2.58 4.52 -1.45
CA GLY A 70 1.99 5.83 -1.76
C GLY A 70 0.48 5.84 -2.03
N THR A 71 -0.20 4.70 -1.92
CA THR A 71 -1.68 4.63 -1.97
C THR A 71 -2.23 3.97 -0.72
N LEU A 72 -3.43 4.38 -0.29
CA LEU A 72 -4.14 3.74 0.83
C LEU A 72 -4.55 2.29 0.50
N MET A 73 -4.86 2.01 -0.77
CA MET A 73 -5.32 0.69 -1.21
C MET A 73 -4.17 -0.28 -1.49
N GLY A 74 -2.94 0.20 -1.70
CA GLY A 74 -1.76 -0.63 -1.98
C GLY A 74 -1.55 -1.72 -0.94
N PRO A 75 -1.36 -1.38 0.35
CA PRO A 75 -1.16 -2.35 1.42
C PRO A 75 -2.30 -3.37 1.55
N VAL A 76 -3.55 -2.94 1.32
CA VAL A 76 -4.73 -3.82 1.37
C VAL A 76 -4.67 -4.88 0.27
N VAL A 77 -4.41 -4.46 -0.97
CA VAL A 77 -4.32 -5.37 -2.12
C VAL A 77 -3.11 -6.29 -1.99
N GLY A 78 -1.95 -5.76 -1.59
CA GLY A 78 -0.76 -6.58 -1.40
C GLY A 78 -0.90 -7.59 -0.26
N GLY A 79 -1.53 -7.19 0.85
CA GLY A 79 -1.89 -8.10 1.95
C GLY A 79 -2.88 -9.17 1.53
N LEU A 80 -3.89 -8.84 0.72
CA LEU A 80 -4.85 -9.82 0.20
C LEU A 80 -4.16 -10.84 -0.70
N ILE A 81 -3.34 -10.39 -1.65
CA ILE A 81 -2.67 -11.28 -2.61
C ILE A 81 -1.68 -12.17 -1.88
N PHE A 82 -0.73 -11.60 -1.17
CA PHE A 82 0.34 -12.39 -0.54
C PHE A 82 -0.10 -13.09 0.76
N GLY A 83 -1.20 -12.66 1.38
CA GLY A 83 -1.82 -13.37 2.49
C GLY A 83 -2.61 -14.61 2.04
N LEU A 84 -3.32 -14.51 0.91
CA LEU A 84 -4.09 -15.63 0.36
C LEU A 84 -3.26 -16.57 -0.51
N LEU A 85 -2.19 -16.09 -1.15
CA LEU A 85 -1.29 -16.88 -1.98
C LEU A 85 -0.80 -18.18 -1.29
N PRO A 86 -0.22 -18.13 -0.07
CA PRO A 86 0.21 -19.34 0.63
C PRO A 86 -0.98 -20.26 0.98
N VAL A 87 -2.13 -19.69 1.37
CA VAL A 87 -3.33 -20.47 1.70
C VAL A 87 -3.86 -21.23 0.49
N ALA A 88 -3.86 -20.61 -0.70
CA ALA A 88 -4.30 -21.21 -1.95
C ALA A 88 -3.31 -22.26 -2.49
N LEU A 89 -2.01 -22.11 -2.21
CA LEU A 89 -0.96 -23.05 -2.62
C LEU A 89 -0.81 -24.24 -1.68
N ARG A 90 -1.24 -24.11 -0.41
CA ARG A 90 -1.17 -25.14 0.63
C ARG A 90 -1.69 -26.53 0.22
N PRO A 91 -2.81 -26.69 -0.52
CA PRO A 91 -3.30 -28.02 -0.90
C PRO A 91 -2.56 -28.66 -2.08
N VAL A 92 -1.76 -27.90 -2.84
CA VAL A 92 -1.17 -28.36 -4.11
C VAL A 92 0.35 -28.55 -4.02
N MET A 93 1.03 -27.81 -3.14
CA MET A 93 2.50 -27.72 -3.11
C MET A 93 3.08 -28.02 -1.73
N ALA A 94 4.30 -28.56 -1.70
CA ALA A 94 5.08 -28.72 -0.48
C ALA A 94 5.47 -27.34 0.12
N PRO A 95 5.72 -27.26 1.44
CA PRO A 95 6.04 -25.99 2.11
C PRO A 95 7.24 -25.25 1.49
N GLU A 96 8.29 -25.95 1.06
CA GLU A 96 9.46 -25.28 0.46
C GLU A 96 9.12 -24.67 -0.92
N ALA A 97 8.33 -25.39 -1.72
CA ALA A 97 7.91 -24.93 -3.05
C ALA A 97 7.02 -23.67 -2.97
N GLN A 98 6.21 -23.55 -1.91
CA GLN A 98 5.39 -22.36 -1.68
C GLN A 98 6.23 -21.08 -1.55
N TRP A 99 7.34 -21.13 -0.81
CA TRP A 99 8.23 -19.97 -0.63
C TRP A 99 8.95 -19.57 -1.93
N ILE A 100 9.32 -20.55 -2.76
CA ILE A 100 9.89 -20.30 -4.09
C ILE A 100 8.86 -19.56 -4.97
N VAL A 101 7.62 -20.05 -5.02
CA VAL A 101 6.55 -19.40 -5.78
C VAL A 101 6.25 -18.00 -5.23
N TYR A 102 6.22 -17.83 -3.91
CA TYR A 102 6.03 -16.53 -3.27
C TYR A 102 7.09 -15.51 -3.72
N GLY A 103 8.36 -15.91 -3.72
CA GLY A 103 9.48 -15.09 -4.20
C GLY A 103 9.39 -14.78 -5.70
N LEU A 104 9.03 -15.77 -6.52
CA LEU A 104 8.85 -15.57 -7.97
C LEU A 104 7.73 -14.57 -8.28
N VAL A 105 6.58 -14.69 -7.60
CA VAL A 105 5.46 -13.76 -7.75
C VAL A 105 5.88 -12.35 -7.35
N LEU A 106 6.63 -12.21 -6.24
CA LEU A 106 7.19 -10.93 -5.83
C LEU A 106 8.11 -10.32 -6.88
N ILE A 107 9.08 -11.09 -7.39
CA ILE A 107 10.01 -10.63 -8.42
C ILE A 107 9.24 -10.22 -9.68
N GLY A 108 8.25 -11.01 -10.10
CA GLY A 108 7.40 -10.71 -11.24
C GLY A 108 6.64 -9.39 -11.07
N ILE A 109 6.05 -9.15 -9.90
CA ILE A 109 5.36 -7.89 -9.59
C ILE A 109 6.34 -6.70 -9.61
N LEU A 110 7.51 -6.83 -8.98
CA LEU A 110 8.49 -5.75 -8.95
C LEU A 110 9.05 -5.40 -10.33
N PHE A 111 9.22 -6.41 -11.20
CA PHE A 111 9.71 -6.22 -12.56
C PHE A 111 8.67 -5.57 -13.48
N VAL A 112 7.44 -6.09 -13.47
CA VAL A 112 6.35 -5.56 -14.31
C VAL A 112 5.86 -4.21 -13.78
N MET A 113 5.94 -3.99 -12.47
CA MET A 113 5.21 -2.95 -11.78
C MET A 113 6.02 -2.34 -10.61
N PRO A 114 7.10 -1.61 -10.89
CA PRO A 114 8.06 -1.14 -9.88
C PRO A 114 7.48 -0.14 -8.87
N ARG A 115 6.32 0.45 -9.17
CA ARG A 115 5.58 1.31 -8.23
C ARG A 115 4.60 0.53 -7.33
N GLY A 116 4.39 -0.75 -7.60
CA GLY A 116 3.43 -1.66 -6.96
C GLY A 116 2.10 -1.80 -7.70
N ILE A 117 1.31 -2.78 -7.28
CA ILE A 117 0.10 -3.26 -7.98
C ILE A 117 -0.97 -2.19 -8.16
N VAL A 118 -1.27 -1.42 -7.11
CA VAL A 118 -2.34 -0.41 -7.19
C VAL A 118 -1.96 0.78 -8.08
N PRO A 119 -0.81 1.46 -7.89
CA PRO A 119 -0.46 2.63 -8.70
C PRO A 119 -0.17 2.29 -10.16
N GLY A 120 0.39 1.13 -10.48
CA GLY A 120 0.57 0.76 -11.89
C GLY A 120 -0.76 0.45 -12.60
N LEU A 121 -1.77 -0.10 -11.90
CA LEU A 121 -3.06 -0.43 -12.50
C LEU A 121 -3.82 0.88 -12.77
N ALA A 122 -3.76 1.81 -11.82
CA ALA A 122 -4.24 3.16 -12.00
C ALA A 122 -3.58 3.88 -13.20
N ALA A 123 -2.27 3.71 -13.41
CA ALA A 123 -1.57 4.28 -14.57
C ALA A 123 -2.02 3.66 -15.90
N LEU A 124 -2.27 2.35 -15.94
CA LEU A 124 -2.80 1.65 -17.12
C LEU A 124 -4.24 2.09 -17.45
N LEU A 125 -5.07 2.27 -16.43
CA LEU A 125 -6.44 2.78 -16.56
C LEU A 125 -6.46 4.27 -16.97
N ALA A 126 -5.56 5.10 -16.42
CA ALA A 126 -5.46 6.51 -16.77
C ALA A 126 -5.03 6.72 -18.23
N ARG A 127 -4.17 5.85 -18.77
CA ARG A 127 -3.81 5.85 -20.20
C ARG A 127 -4.99 5.56 -21.14
N ARG A 128 -6.11 5.04 -20.62
CA ARG A 128 -7.32 4.77 -21.41
C ARG A 128 -8.38 5.86 -21.35
N ARG A 129 -8.19 6.93 -20.57
CA ARG A 129 -9.11 8.08 -20.65
C ARG A 129 -8.77 8.91 -21.90
N PRO A 130 -9.66 8.97 -22.91
CA PRO A 130 -9.48 9.92 -24.01
C PRO A 130 -9.44 11.32 -23.42
N ALA A 131 -8.49 12.14 -23.87
CA ALA A 131 -8.42 13.54 -23.53
C ALA A 131 -9.81 14.15 -23.76
N ALA A 132 -10.42 14.68 -22.69
CA ALA A 132 -11.61 15.49 -22.87
C ALA A 132 -11.24 16.64 -23.83
N PRO A 133 -12.08 16.94 -24.84
CA PRO A 133 -11.81 18.04 -25.75
C PRO A 133 -11.60 19.29 -24.91
N VAL A 134 -10.44 19.92 -25.06
CA VAL A 134 -10.19 21.26 -24.53
C VAL A 134 -11.24 22.15 -25.17
N LEU A 135 -12.28 22.50 -24.41
CA LEU A 135 -13.22 23.54 -24.81
C LEU A 135 -12.37 24.81 -24.93
N GLU A 136 -12.06 25.15 -26.17
CA GLU A 136 -11.42 26.40 -26.56
C GLU A 136 -12.12 27.53 -25.82
N ALA A 137 -11.39 28.16 -24.90
CA ALA A 137 -11.78 29.44 -24.35
C ALA A 137 -11.79 30.41 -25.52
N SER A 138 -12.99 30.72 -26.01
CA SER A 138 -13.22 31.69 -27.07
C SER A 138 -12.75 33.07 -26.56
N PRO A 139 -11.72 33.70 -27.16
CA PRO A 139 -11.33 35.04 -26.79
C PRO A 139 -12.32 36.03 -27.40
N MET A 140 -13.47 36.21 -26.76
CA MET A 140 -14.42 37.28 -27.11
C MET A 140 -14.12 38.54 -26.30
N VAL A 141 -12.97 39.17 -26.55
CA VAL A 141 -12.74 40.60 -26.27
C VAL A 141 -11.85 41.17 -27.38
N GLN A 142 -12.48 41.53 -28.50
CA GLN A 142 -12.05 42.63 -29.36
C GLN A 142 -13.31 43.31 -29.90
N ARG A 143 -13.69 44.42 -29.27
CA ARG A 143 -14.14 45.67 -29.88
C ARG A 143 -14.37 46.72 -28.81
#